data_AF-A0A1F5NUT0-F1
#
_entry.id   AF-A0A1F5NUT0-F1
#
_cell.length_a   1.000
_cell.length_b   1.000
_cell.length_c   1.000
_cell.angle_alpha   90.00
_cell.angle_beta   90.00
_cell.angle_gamma   90.00
#
_symmetry.space_group_name_H-M   'P 1'
#
loop_
_entity.id
_entity.type
_entity.pdbx_description
1 polymer ?
#
loop_
_entity_poly.entity_id
_entity_poly.type
_entity_poly.pdbx_seq_one_letter_code
_entity_poly.pdbx_strand_id
1 'polypeptide(L)'
;MLNDQNLVQILGIEALPDERKLQLLEKVSTLVERRLVLRLLKSLSPAARAEFENILDSENEEAISLFMEKNAPDLMDWIVEETSKIKQDLGALTV
;
A
#
# COMPACT_ATOMS: atom_id res chain seq x y z
N MET A 1 -9.41 2.96 2.72
CA MET A 1 -9.00 2.43 1.40
C MET A 1 -8.28 3.53 0.64
N LEU A 2 -7.18 3.20 -0.06
CA LEU A 2 -6.44 4.15 -0.90
C LEU A 2 -7.40 4.82 -1.90
N ASN A 3 -7.39 6.15 -1.98
CA ASN A 3 -8.18 6.87 -2.97
C ASN A 3 -7.36 7.05 -4.24
N ASP A 4 -7.87 6.58 -5.37
CA ASP A 4 -7.21 6.67 -6.69
C ASP A 4 -6.79 8.10 -7.04
N GLN A 5 -7.58 9.11 -6.64
CA GLN A 5 -7.26 10.52 -6.89
C GLN A 5 -5.97 10.96 -6.18
N ASN A 6 -5.71 10.46 -4.97
CA ASN A 6 -4.50 10.79 -4.23
C ASN A 6 -3.26 10.14 -4.87
N LEU A 7 -3.40 8.90 -5.36
CA LEU A 7 -2.32 8.20 -6.04
C LEU A 7 -1.94 8.88 -7.35
N VAL A 8 -2.92 9.31 -8.16
CA VAL A 8 -2.67 10.05 -9.41
C VAL A 8 -1.82 11.29 -9.15
N GLN A 9 -2.17 12.08 -8.12
CA GLN A 9 -1.46 13.29 -7.76
C GLN A 9 -0.03 13.02 -7.24
N ILE A 10 0.13 12.05 -6.35
CA ILE A 10 1.44 11.69 -5.81
C ILE A 10 2.35 11.21 -6.94
N LEU A 11 1.84 10.37 -7.85
CA LEU A 11 2.58 9.85 -9.00
C LEU A 11 2.86 10.91 -10.08
N GLY A 12 2.07 11.99 -10.15
CA GLY A 12 2.22 13.05 -11.16
C GLY A 12 1.82 12.59 -12.56
N ILE A 13 0.76 11.79 -12.66
CA ILE A 13 0.33 11.12 -13.91
C ILE A 13 -0.97 11.71 -14.47
N GLU A 14 -1.38 12.89 -14.02
CA GLU A 14 -2.62 13.59 -14.40
C GLU A 14 -2.73 13.76 -15.92
N ALA A 15 -1.59 13.99 -16.58
CA ALA A 15 -1.50 14.26 -18.01
C ALA A 15 -1.55 13.01 -18.91
N LEU A 16 -1.48 11.80 -18.34
CA LEU A 16 -1.58 10.58 -19.14
C LEU A 16 -2.99 10.41 -19.72
N PRO A 17 -3.19 9.63 -20.79
CA PRO A 17 -4.51 9.17 -21.18
C PRO A 17 -5.14 8.30 -20.08
N ASP A 18 -6.47 8.31 -19.95
CA ASP A 18 -7.16 7.61 -18.85
C ASP A 18 -6.86 6.12 -18.82
N GLU A 19 -6.80 5.45 -19.97
CA GLU A 19 -6.43 4.03 -20.06
C GLU A 19 -5.02 3.75 -19.50
N ARG A 20 -4.07 4.66 -19.76
CA ARG A 20 -2.70 4.56 -19.25
C ARG A 20 -2.62 4.89 -17.76
N LYS A 21 -3.40 5.86 -17.27
CA LYS A 21 -3.52 6.12 -15.82
C LYS A 21 -4.02 4.87 -15.11
N LEU A 22 -5.08 4.26 -15.62
CA LEU A 22 -5.74 3.11 -14.98
C LEU A 22 -4.80 1.91 -14.90
N GLN A 23 -4.09 1.58 -15.99
CA GLN A 23 -3.06 0.54 -16.00
C GLN A 23 -1.92 0.80 -15.02
N LEU A 24 -1.50 2.06 -14.88
CA LEU A 24 -0.41 2.42 -13.97
C LEU A 24 -0.89 2.42 -12.51
N LEU A 25 -2.09 2.93 -12.23
CA LEU A 25 -2.71 2.90 -10.92
C LEU A 25 -2.85 1.47 -10.42
N GLU A 26 -3.38 0.54 -11.22
CA GLU A 26 -3.52 -0.87 -10.82
C GLU A 26 -2.17 -1.49 -10.41
N LYS A 27 -1.12 -1.25 -11.22
CA LYS A 27 0.23 -1.76 -10.95
C LYS A 27 0.84 -1.12 -9.69
N VAL A 28 0.69 0.19 -9.53
CA VAL A 28 1.23 0.91 -8.37
C VAL A 28 0.49 0.51 -7.11
N SER A 29 -0.84 0.47 -7.13
CA SER A 29 -1.66 0.03 -5.98
C SER A 29 -1.25 -1.37 -5.52
N THR A 30 -1.13 -2.32 -6.46
CA THR A 30 -0.67 -3.68 -6.15
C THR A 30 0.74 -3.68 -5.54
N LEU A 31 1.65 -2.85 -6.05
CA LEU A 31 3.02 -2.78 -5.53
C LEU A 31 3.07 -2.14 -4.14
N VAL A 32 2.31 -1.06 -3.91
CA VAL A 32 2.17 -0.39 -2.60
C VAL A 32 1.63 -1.39 -1.59
N GLU A 33 0.52 -2.07 -1.89
CA GLU A 33 -0.08 -3.09 -1.01
C GLU A 33 0.93 -4.16 -0.60
N ARG A 34 1.66 -4.74 -1.57
CA ARG A 34 2.69 -5.75 -1.28
C ARG A 34 3.80 -5.22 -0.37
N ARG A 35 4.28 -3.99 -0.63
CA ARG A 35 5.33 -3.37 0.20
C ARG A 35 4.82 -3.07 1.62
N LEU A 36 3.57 -2.64 1.76
CA LEU A 36 2.93 -2.41 3.06
C LEU A 36 2.75 -3.69 3.86
N VAL A 37 2.30 -4.78 3.23
CA VAL A 37 2.20 -6.10 3.88
C VAL A 37 3.57 -6.54 4.39
N LEU A 38 4.61 -6.42 3.57
CA LEU A 38 5.97 -6.78 4.00
C LEU A 38 6.48 -5.89 5.14
N ARG A 39 6.17 -4.59 5.12
CA ARG A 39 6.54 -3.64 6.18
C ARG A 39 5.83 -3.98 7.49
N LEU A 40 4.52 -4.24 7.43
CA LEU A 40 3.73 -4.69 8.56
C LEU A 40 4.31 -5.97 9.14
N LEU A 41 4.48 -7.02 8.34
CA LEU A 41 5.04 -8.29 8.81
C LEU A 41 6.39 -8.07 9.52
N LYS A 42 7.25 -7.20 8.99
CA LYS A 42 8.55 -6.86 9.63
C LYS A 42 8.41 -6.10 10.96
N SER A 43 7.37 -5.29 11.16
CA SER A 43 7.14 -4.57 12.42
C SER A 43 6.48 -5.45 13.49
N LEU A 44 5.78 -6.52 13.09
CA LEU A 44 5.10 -7.42 14.01
C LEU A 44 6.08 -8.33 14.77
N SER A 45 5.77 -8.54 16.05
CA SER A 45 6.37 -9.62 16.86
C SER A 45 5.94 -11.00 16.34
N PRO A 46 6.66 -12.10 16.66
CA PRO A 46 6.26 -13.45 16.24
C PRO A 46 4.83 -13.83 16.68
N ALA A 47 4.41 -13.43 17.89
CA ALA A 47 3.06 -13.67 18.37
C ALA A 47 2.01 -12.89 17.57
N ALA A 48 2.29 -11.61 17.26
CA ALA A 48 1.40 -10.77 16.48
C ALA A 48 1.30 -11.21 15.01
N ARG A 49 2.36 -11.83 14.45
CA ARG A 49 2.30 -12.45 13.12
C ARG A 49 1.37 -13.65 13.10
N ALA A 50 1.44 -14.53 14.10
CA ALA A 50 0.52 -15.65 14.22
C ALA A 50 -0.93 -15.19 14.40
N GLU A 51 -1.17 -14.12 15.17
CA GLU A 51 -2.48 -13.46 15.27
C GLU A 51 -2.95 -12.96 13.90
N PHE A 52 -2.08 -12.29 13.14
CA PHE A 52 -2.41 -11.79 11.81
C PHE A 52 -2.76 -12.91 10.81
N GLU A 53 -2.01 -14.01 10.79
CA GLU A 53 -2.31 -15.19 9.95
C GLU A 53 -3.71 -15.75 10.24
N ASN A 54 -4.06 -15.92 11.52
CA ASN A 54 -5.39 -16.39 11.92
C ASN A 54 -6.51 -15.41 11.53
N ILE A 55 -6.24 -14.11 11.60
CA ILE A 55 -7.22 -13.07 11.22
C ILE A 55 -7.47 -13.11 9.71
N LEU A 56 -6.42 -13.29 8.89
CA LEU A 56 -6.56 -13.39 7.43
C LEU A 56 -7.38 -14.62 7.02
N ASP A 57 -7.18 -15.76 7.68
CA ASP A 57 -7.95 -16.99 7.42
C ASP A 57 -9.44 -16.87 7.79
N SER A 58 -9.79 -15.92 8.66
CA SER A 58 -11.17 -15.71 9.12
C SER A 58 -12.02 -14.86 8.18
N GLU A 59 -11.40 -14.20 7.17
CA GLU A 59 -12.03 -13.22 6.27
C GLU A 59 -12.83 -12.11 7.00
N ASN A 60 -12.57 -11.90 8.30
CA ASN A 60 -13.27 -10.92 9.12
C ASN A 60 -12.64 -9.53 8.93
N GLU A 61 -13.25 -8.73 8.06
CA GLU A 61 -12.80 -7.37 7.73
C GLU A 61 -12.67 -6.46 8.96
N GLU A 62 -13.56 -6.60 9.95
CA GLU A 62 -13.51 -5.81 11.18
C GLU A 62 -12.27 -6.18 12.02
N ALA A 63 -11.97 -7.48 12.14
CA ALA A 63 -10.79 -7.96 12.84
C ALA A 63 -9.49 -7.52 12.14
N ILE A 64 -9.47 -7.53 10.80
CA ILE A 64 -8.36 -6.99 10.00
C ILE A 64 -8.19 -5.50 10.30
N SER A 65 -9.27 -4.71 10.27
CA SER A 65 -9.21 -3.27 10.50
C SER A 65 -8.68 -2.94 11.90
N LEU A 66 -9.20 -3.59 12.95
CA LEU A 66 -8.74 -3.41 14.32
C LEU A 66 -7.26 -3.81 14.51
N PHE A 67 -6.84 -4.89 13.85
CA PHE A 67 -5.44 -5.31 13.89
C PHE A 67 -4.52 -4.27 13.22
N MET A 68 -4.95 -3.72 12.09
CA MET A 68 -4.22 -2.68 11.37
C MET A 68 -4.13 -1.39 12.17
N GLU A 69 -5.23 -0.93 12.80
CA GLU A 69 -5.21 0.27 13.67
C GLU A 69 -4.23 0.13 14.83
N LYS A 70 -4.16 -1.07 15.43
CA LYS A 70 -3.27 -1.35 16.56
C LYS A 70 -1.81 -1.46 16.16
N ASN A 71 -1.50 -2.10 15.03
CA ASN A 71 -0.13 -2.49 14.65
C ASN A 71 0.48 -1.65 13.53
N ALA A 72 -0.33 -0.87 12.83
CA ALA A 72 0.07 0.08 11.79
C ALA A 72 -0.76 1.39 11.91
N PRO A 73 -0.67 2.11 13.05
CA PRO A 73 -1.39 3.38 13.22
C PRO A 73 -0.99 4.42 12.16
N ASP A 74 0.26 4.35 11.69
CA ASP A 74 0.82 5.25 10.68
C ASP A 74 0.67 4.71 9.25
N LEU A 75 -0.30 3.81 8.99
CA LEU A 75 -0.50 3.18 7.68
C LEU A 75 -0.62 4.20 6.54
N MET A 76 -1.28 5.33 6.79
CA MET A 76 -1.44 6.40 5.80
C MET A 76 -0.11 7.05 5.42
N ASP A 77 0.78 7.26 6.39
CA ASP A 77 2.12 7.79 6.12
C ASP A 77 2.94 6.77 5.33
N TRP A 78 2.81 5.49 5.66
CA TRP A 78 3.50 4.43 4.93
C TRP A 78 3.04 4.34 3.47
N ILE A 79 1.74 4.55 3.21
CA ILE A 79 1.18 4.62 1.86
C ILE A 79 1.83 5.76 1.06
N VAL A 80 1.92 6.95 1.65
CA VAL A 80 2.51 8.12 1.00
C VAL A 80 4.00 7.90 0.74
N GLU A 81 4.72 7.36 1.71
CA GLU A 81 6.13 7.00 1.58
C GLU A 81 6.37 5.98 0.45
N GLU A 82 5.63 4.87 0.45
CA GLU A 82 5.82 3.82 -0.56
C GLU A 82 5.43 4.30 -1.96
N THR A 83 4.36 5.08 -2.09
CA THR A 83 3.96 5.67 -3.38
C THR A 83 5.02 6.65 -3.88
N SER A 84 5.60 7.47 -2.99
CA SER A 84 6.67 8.40 -3.32
C SER A 84 7.95 7.69 -3.76
N LYS A 85 8.31 6.58 -3.10
CA LYS A 85 9.42 5.71 -3.52
C LYS A 85 9.18 5.12 -4.90
N ILE A 86 7.98 4.62 -5.17
CA ILE A 86 7.64 4.08 -6.50
C ILE A 86 7.74 5.16 -7.57
N LYS A 87 7.29 6.40 -7.30
CA LYS A 87 7.50 7.53 -8.21
C LYS A 87 8.99 7.74 -8.52
N GLN A 88 9.83 7.71 -7.50
CA GLN A 88 11.29 7.83 -7.67
C GLN A 88 11.86 6.67 -8.47
N ASP A 89 11.45 5.43 -8.19
CA ASP A 89 11.87 4.22 -8.93
C ASP A 89 11.50 4.34 -10.42
N LEU A 90 10.28 4.80 -10.74
CA LEU A 90 9.81 5.02 -12.10
C LEU A 90 10.58 6.15 -12.83
N GLY A 91 10.92 7.23 -12.12
CA GLY A 91 11.73 8.31 -12.65
C GLY A 91 13.20 7.92 -12.88
N ALA A 92 13.78 7.14 -11.96
CA ALA A 92 15.16 6.67 -12.05
C ALA A 92 15.37 5.65 -13.18
N LEU A 93 14.33 4.96 -13.62
CA LEU A 93 14.34 4.05 -14.78
C LEU A 93 14.44 4.76 -16.14
N THR A 94 14.43 6.10 -16.19
CA THR A 94 14.50 6.89 -17.43
C THR A 94 15.88 7.55 -17.69
N VAL A 95 16.93 7.12 -16.99
CA VAL A 95 18.33 7.56 -17.20
C VAL A 95 19.14 6.53 -17.97
#